data_AF-A0A950K2T5-F1
#
_entry.id   AF-A0A950K2T5-F1
#
_cell.length_a   1.000
_cell.length_b   1.000
_cell.length_c   1.000
_cell.angle_alpha   90.00
_cell.angle_beta   90.00
_cell.angle_gamma   90.00
#
_symmetry.space_group_name_H-M   'P 1'
#
loop_
_entity.id
_entity.type
_entity.pdbx_description
1 polymer ?
#
loop_
_entity_poly.entity_id
_entity_poly.type
_entity_poly.pdbx_seq_one_letter_code
_entity_poly.pdbx_strand_id
1 'polypeptide(L)'
;MKTFLLAVLLSLGDEPTHPVVIELDNVCGRNCVAILEKALGRIDGVKSAEMYGDKFHFKLEVLDTKALLPAAVLKVTEKIRNDSKGEEDFPLLSFEVTVAGTVDGPTFTARGSGQKYALNPGEALKGFAAAGKAKLTLTGRVTEAKGKPLPVLEVTEAKETPQ
;
A
#
# COMPACT_ATOMS: atom_id res chain seq x y z
N MET A 1 -53.05 17.05 6.48
CA MET A 1 -51.99 16.03 6.64
C MET A 1 -51.07 16.11 5.44
N LYS A 2 -49.85 16.65 5.62
CA LYS A 2 -48.80 16.66 4.58
C LYS A 2 -47.58 15.98 5.19
N THR A 3 -47.37 14.73 4.81
CA THR A 3 -46.23 13.92 5.21
C THR A 3 -44.99 14.47 4.50
N PHE A 4 -44.05 15.03 5.27
CA PHE A 4 -42.71 15.34 4.78
C PHE A 4 -41.93 14.02 4.75
N LEU A 5 -41.66 13.51 3.54
CA LEU A 5 -40.66 12.46 3.36
C LEU A 5 -39.28 13.14 3.43
N LEU A 6 -38.53 12.85 4.48
CA LEU A 6 -37.11 13.18 4.58
C LEU A 6 -36.33 12.12 3.79
N ALA A 7 -35.97 12.44 2.55
CA ALA A 7 -35.05 11.63 1.77
C ALA A 7 -33.62 11.90 2.27
N VAL A 8 -33.09 11.02 3.10
CA VAL A 8 -31.65 10.95 3.37
C VAL A 8 -30.98 10.40 2.11
N LEU A 9 -30.44 11.30 1.30
CA LEU A 9 -29.44 10.97 0.29
C LEU A 9 -28.18 10.47 1.02
N LEU A 10 -28.06 9.16 1.19
CA LEU A 10 -26.77 8.53 1.44
C LEU A 10 -25.93 8.79 0.19
N SER A 11 -25.03 9.78 0.26
CA SER A 11 -23.89 9.79 -0.64
C SER A 11 -23.20 8.44 -0.45
N LEU A 12 -23.15 7.62 -1.50
CA LEU A 12 -22.16 6.56 -1.61
C LEU A 12 -20.81 7.28 -1.65
N GLY A 13 -20.31 7.64 -0.47
CA GLY A 13 -18.97 8.15 -0.29
C GLY A 13 -18.05 7.09 -0.85
N ASP A 14 -17.30 7.46 -1.87
CA ASP A 14 -16.25 6.62 -2.42
C ASP A 14 -15.41 6.09 -1.26
N GLU A 15 -15.19 4.78 -1.22
CA GLU A 15 -14.51 4.16 -0.08
C GLU A 15 -13.13 4.82 0.08
N PRO A 16 -12.75 5.22 1.31
CA PRO A 16 -11.49 5.92 1.51
C PRO A 16 -10.31 5.05 1.06
N THR A 17 -9.32 5.70 0.44
CA THR A 17 -8.10 5.06 -0.03
C THR A 17 -6.87 5.64 0.66
N HIS A 18 -5.80 4.85 0.68
CA HIS A 18 -4.47 5.28 1.04
C HIS A 18 -3.49 5.01 -0.12
N PRO A 19 -2.45 5.86 -0.25
CA PRO A 19 -1.46 5.67 -1.30
C PRO A 19 -0.47 4.57 -0.93
N VAL A 20 -0.17 3.74 -1.92
CA VAL A 20 0.99 2.84 -1.94
C VAL A 20 1.83 3.18 -3.15
N VAL A 21 3.12 3.43 -2.93
CA VAL A 21 4.07 3.72 -4.00
C VAL A 21 4.94 2.49 -4.21
N ILE A 22 5.05 2.04 -5.44
CA ILE A 22 6.01 1.00 -5.82
C ILE A 22 6.99 1.53 -6.86
N GLU A 23 8.25 1.12 -6.73
CA GLU A 23 9.29 1.35 -7.72
C GLU A 23 9.66 0.01 -8.34
N LEU A 24 9.61 -0.03 -9.66
CA LEU A 24 10.01 -1.20 -10.44
C LEU A 24 11.24 -0.84 -11.27
N ASP A 25 12.15 -1.79 -11.43
CA ASP A 25 13.14 -1.71 -12.49
C ASP A 25 12.52 -2.19 -13.80
N ASN A 26 13.22 -2.00 -14.91
CA ASN A 26 12.67 -2.34 -16.21
C ASN A 26 13.67 -2.98 -17.18
N VAL A 27 13.22 -4.10 -17.76
CA VAL A 27 13.63 -4.57 -19.09
C VAL A 27 12.33 -4.77 -19.90
N CYS A 28 11.94 -3.81 -20.75
CA CYS A 28 10.71 -3.93 -21.56
C CYS A 28 10.76 -3.18 -22.91
N GLY A 29 9.82 -3.51 -23.80
CA GLY A 29 9.60 -2.85 -25.09
C GLY A 29 8.58 -1.71 -25.07
N ARG A 30 8.00 -1.39 -26.23
CA ARG A 30 6.95 -0.34 -26.34
C ARG A 30 5.66 -0.80 -25.66
N ASN A 31 5.04 0.05 -24.84
CA ASN A 31 3.73 -0.11 -24.16
C ASN A 31 3.70 -0.89 -22.83
N CYS A 32 4.85 -1.27 -22.26
CA CYS A 32 4.87 -2.05 -21.03
C CYS A 32 4.24 -1.33 -19.82
N VAL A 33 4.33 0.01 -19.77
CA VAL A 33 3.67 0.84 -18.74
C VAL A 33 2.16 0.60 -18.70
N ALA A 34 1.48 0.67 -19.84
CA ALA A 34 0.03 0.52 -19.89
C ALA A 34 -0.44 -0.91 -19.52
N ILE A 35 0.37 -1.92 -19.85
CA ILE A 35 0.12 -3.31 -19.44
C ILE A 35 0.22 -3.40 -17.92
N LEU A 36 1.25 -2.80 -17.35
CA LEU A 36 1.55 -2.85 -15.94
C LEU A 36 0.54 -2.06 -15.10
N GLU A 37 0.19 -0.82 -15.47
CA GLU A 37 -0.88 -0.04 -14.81
C GLU A 37 -2.19 -0.83 -14.77
N LYS A 38 -2.58 -1.40 -15.92
CA LYS A 38 -3.80 -2.19 -16.04
C LYS A 38 -3.76 -3.46 -15.20
N ALA A 39 -2.60 -4.10 -15.07
CA ALA A 39 -2.45 -5.31 -14.29
C ALA A 39 -2.42 -5.01 -12.78
N LEU A 40 -1.72 -3.96 -12.36
CA LEU A 40 -1.69 -3.48 -10.96
C LEU A 40 -3.07 -3.02 -10.50
N GLY A 41 -3.80 -2.30 -11.34
CA GLY A 41 -5.18 -1.87 -11.07
C GLY A 41 -6.20 -3.01 -10.97
N ARG A 42 -5.80 -4.27 -11.25
CA ARG A 42 -6.64 -5.45 -11.07
C ARG A 42 -6.34 -6.22 -9.78
N ILE A 43 -5.35 -5.79 -9.00
CA ILE A 43 -5.12 -6.37 -7.68
C ILE A 43 -6.33 -6.03 -6.79
N ASP A 44 -6.83 -7.02 -6.05
CA ASP A 44 -7.96 -6.80 -5.14
C ASP A 44 -7.65 -5.66 -4.16
N GLY A 45 -8.57 -4.70 -4.09
CA GLY A 45 -8.42 -3.49 -3.27
C GLY A 45 -7.65 -2.34 -3.92
N VAL A 46 -7.06 -2.50 -5.10
CA VAL A 46 -6.48 -1.39 -5.84
C VAL A 46 -7.58 -0.71 -6.67
N LYS A 47 -7.83 0.57 -6.40
CA LYS A 47 -8.81 1.41 -7.09
C LYS A 47 -8.24 2.01 -8.37
N SER A 48 -7.00 2.47 -8.31
CA SER A 48 -6.26 2.98 -9.47
C SER A 48 -4.77 2.69 -9.33
N ALA A 49 -4.08 2.62 -10.46
CA ALA A 49 -2.63 2.49 -10.54
C ALA A 49 -2.15 3.38 -11.69
N GLU A 50 -1.26 4.30 -11.40
CA GLU A 50 -0.76 5.29 -12.36
C GLU A 50 0.75 5.40 -12.25
N MET A 51 1.43 5.39 -13.40
CA MET A 51 2.85 5.71 -13.45
C MET A 51 3.04 7.22 -13.32
N TYR A 52 4.08 7.64 -12.60
CA TYR A 52 4.43 9.05 -12.48
C TYR A 52 5.94 9.28 -12.47
N GLY A 53 6.36 10.46 -12.92
CA GLY A 53 7.77 10.84 -13.01
C GLY A 53 8.52 10.15 -14.15
N ASP A 54 9.85 10.20 -14.09
CA ASP A 54 10.75 9.73 -15.15
C ASP A 54 11.26 8.29 -14.92
N LYS A 55 10.87 7.68 -13.80
CA LYS A 55 11.17 6.29 -13.43
C LYS A 55 9.87 5.48 -13.40
N PHE A 56 9.98 4.15 -13.38
CA PHE A 56 8.84 3.23 -13.23
C PHE A 56 8.30 3.25 -11.79
N HIS A 57 7.88 4.42 -11.33
CA HIS A 57 7.15 4.63 -10.09
C HIS A 57 5.67 4.53 -10.37
N PHE A 58 4.98 3.67 -9.64
CA PHE A 58 3.54 3.55 -9.72
C PHE A 58 2.94 3.96 -8.39
N LYS A 59 1.98 4.88 -8.45
CA LYS A 59 1.13 5.24 -7.33
C LYS A 59 -0.15 4.42 -7.43
N LEU A 60 -0.41 3.61 -6.41
CA LEU A 60 -1.60 2.79 -6.29
C LEU A 60 -2.48 3.40 -5.20
N GLU A 61 -3.74 3.70 -5.54
CA GLU A 61 -4.74 4.06 -4.55
C GLU A 61 -5.43 2.78 -4.07
N VAL A 62 -5.20 2.42 -2.81
CA VAL A 62 -5.68 1.17 -2.22
C VAL A 62 -6.80 1.47 -1.25
N LEU A 63 -7.90 0.73 -1.34
CA LEU A 63 -9.02 0.84 -0.40
C LEU A 63 -8.54 0.58 1.04
N ASP A 64 -8.95 1.42 1.99
CA ASP A 64 -8.54 1.31 3.40
C ASP A 64 -8.95 -0.01 4.06
N THR A 65 -9.97 -0.69 3.53
CA THR A 65 -10.38 -2.02 4.02
C THR A 65 -9.50 -3.15 3.50
N LYS A 66 -8.57 -2.88 2.60
CA LYS A 66 -7.75 -3.87 1.91
C LYS A 66 -6.26 -3.67 2.22
N ALA A 67 -5.52 -4.78 2.25
CA ALA A 67 -4.07 -4.77 2.36
C ALA A 67 -3.46 -5.05 1.00
N LEU A 68 -2.59 -4.15 0.54
CA LEU A 68 -1.73 -4.43 -0.58
C LEU A 68 -0.39 -4.95 -0.06
N LEU A 69 0.01 -6.13 -0.53
CA LEU A 69 1.26 -6.78 -0.15
C LEU A 69 2.26 -6.78 -1.32
N PRO A 70 3.58 -6.70 -1.04
CA PRO A 70 4.61 -6.90 -2.05
C PRO A 70 4.39 -8.17 -2.87
N ALA A 71 4.01 -9.29 -2.22
CA ALA A 71 3.71 -10.55 -2.89
C ALA A 71 2.59 -10.46 -3.94
N ALA A 72 1.60 -9.58 -3.78
CA ALA A 72 0.55 -9.38 -4.78
C ALA A 72 1.10 -8.66 -6.03
N VAL A 73 1.99 -7.68 -5.83
CA VAL A 73 2.69 -6.99 -6.90
C VAL A 73 3.64 -7.94 -7.62
N LEU A 74 4.42 -8.74 -6.89
CA LEU A 74 5.34 -9.74 -7.45
C LEU A 74 4.60 -10.79 -8.29
N LYS A 75 3.40 -11.22 -7.88
CA LYS A 75 2.56 -12.10 -8.71
C LYS A 75 2.16 -11.46 -10.03
N VAL A 76 1.86 -10.16 -10.03
CA VAL A 76 1.55 -9.42 -11.26
C VAL A 76 2.77 -9.37 -12.18
N THR A 77 3.94 -8.98 -11.67
CA THR A 77 5.15 -8.87 -12.49
C THR A 77 5.64 -10.22 -12.99
N GLU A 78 5.57 -11.27 -12.17
CA GLU A 78 5.87 -12.64 -12.58
C GLU A 78 4.92 -13.13 -13.68
N LYS A 79 3.62 -12.82 -13.57
CA LYS A 79 2.65 -13.18 -14.61
C LYS A 79 3.00 -12.52 -15.95
N ILE A 80 3.30 -11.22 -15.94
CA ILE A 80 3.66 -10.49 -17.16
C ILE A 80 4.91 -11.09 -17.78
N ARG A 81 5.95 -11.35 -16.97
CA ARG A 81 7.19 -12.01 -17.42
C ARG A 81 6.92 -13.36 -18.06
N ASN A 82 6.06 -14.18 -17.44
CA ASN A 82 5.73 -15.50 -17.98
C ASN A 82 4.95 -15.40 -19.29
N ASP A 83 3.97 -14.48 -19.37
CA ASP A 83 3.18 -14.23 -20.58
C ASP A 83 4.06 -13.72 -21.73
N SER A 84 5.10 -12.94 -21.42
CA SER A 84 6.07 -12.40 -22.39
C SER A 84 7.26 -13.33 -22.65
N LYS A 85 7.28 -14.54 -22.08
CA LYS A 85 8.43 -15.48 -22.16
C LYS A 85 9.76 -14.88 -21.71
N GLY A 86 9.73 -13.98 -20.74
CA GLY A 86 10.91 -13.32 -20.18
C GLY A 86 11.34 -12.05 -20.92
N GLU A 87 10.65 -11.65 -22.00
CA GLU A 87 10.96 -10.40 -22.71
C GLU A 87 10.62 -9.12 -21.91
N GLU A 88 9.74 -9.25 -20.91
CA GLU A 88 9.39 -8.17 -19.99
C GLU A 88 9.70 -8.64 -18.56
N ASP A 89 10.52 -7.88 -17.84
CA ASP A 89 10.83 -8.15 -16.44
C ASP A 89 10.75 -6.85 -15.63
N PHE A 90 10.05 -6.92 -14.50
CA PHE A 90 9.82 -5.79 -13.60
C PHE A 90 10.21 -6.17 -12.17
N PRO A 91 11.51 -6.20 -11.86
CA PRO A 91 11.98 -6.40 -10.50
C PRO A 91 11.42 -5.31 -9.57
N LEU A 92 10.82 -5.70 -8.45
CA LEU A 92 10.39 -4.77 -7.41
C LEU A 92 11.60 -4.21 -6.67
N LEU A 93 11.86 -2.92 -6.83
CA LEU A 93 12.97 -2.21 -6.19
C LEU A 93 12.56 -1.66 -4.83
N SER A 94 11.37 -1.06 -4.75
CA SER A 94 10.85 -0.54 -3.49
C SER A 94 9.33 -0.60 -3.42
N PHE A 95 8.81 -0.66 -2.18
CA PHE A 95 7.39 -0.67 -1.87
C PHE A 95 7.20 0.21 -0.64
N GLU A 96 6.64 1.40 -0.81
CA GLU A 96 6.40 2.36 0.25
C GLU A 96 4.90 2.47 0.53
N VAL A 97 4.54 2.46 1.81
CA VAL A 97 3.15 2.55 2.26
C VAL A 97 2.97 3.71 3.20
N THR A 98 1.82 4.37 3.12
CA THR A 98 1.29 5.21 4.18
C THR A 98 0.02 4.56 4.71
N VAL A 99 0.03 4.13 5.97
CA VAL A 99 -1.06 3.33 6.53
C VAL A 99 -1.35 3.72 7.97
N ALA A 100 -2.63 3.88 8.28
CA ALA A 100 -3.13 4.08 9.64
C ALA A 100 -3.31 2.75 10.35
N GLY A 101 -3.01 2.69 11.66
CA GLY A 101 -3.11 1.45 12.40
C GLY A 101 -2.75 1.58 13.88
N THR A 102 -2.48 0.44 14.51
CA THR A 102 -2.12 0.35 15.91
C THR A 102 -0.75 -0.29 16.07
N VAL A 103 0.13 0.35 16.85
CA VAL A 103 1.41 -0.19 17.29
C VAL A 103 1.23 -0.94 18.61
N ASP A 104 1.73 -2.17 18.66
CA ASP A 104 1.83 -3.00 19.86
C ASP A 104 3.24 -3.61 19.92
N GLY A 105 4.07 -3.04 20.79
CA GLY A 105 5.49 -3.39 20.90
C GLY A 105 6.22 -3.29 19.54
N PRO A 106 6.82 -4.37 19.02
CA PRO A 106 7.52 -4.36 17.74
C PRO A 106 6.59 -4.60 16.53
N THR A 107 5.27 -4.65 16.72
CA THR A 107 4.31 -4.97 15.67
C THR A 107 3.43 -3.78 15.37
N PHE A 108 3.17 -3.53 14.09
CA PHE A 108 2.13 -2.60 13.64
C PHE A 108 1.02 -3.37 12.95
N THR A 109 -0.22 -3.12 13.33
CA THR A 109 -1.41 -3.69 12.69
C THR A 109 -2.16 -2.59 11.94
N ALA A 110 -2.19 -2.67 10.62
CA ALA A 110 -2.94 -1.76 9.76
C ALA A 110 -4.44 -1.82 10.06
N ARG A 111 -5.06 -0.65 10.18
CA ARG A 111 -6.51 -0.49 10.31
C ARG A 111 -7.19 -0.95 9.02
N GLY A 112 -8.42 -1.45 9.14
CA GLY A 112 -9.23 -1.90 8.00
C GLY A 112 -8.85 -3.29 7.52
N SER A 113 -7.60 -3.48 7.11
CA SER A 113 -7.11 -4.76 6.57
C SER A 113 -6.65 -5.78 7.60
N GLY A 114 -6.22 -5.32 8.79
CA GLY A 114 -5.63 -6.17 9.83
C GLY A 114 -4.23 -6.68 9.50
N GLN A 115 -3.59 -6.19 8.44
CA GLN A 115 -2.23 -6.60 8.05
C GLN A 115 -1.23 -6.25 9.15
N LYS A 116 -0.38 -7.21 9.51
CA LYS A 116 0.69 -7.04 10.49
C LYS A 116 2.02 -6.78 9.81
N TYR A 117 2.77 -5.84 10.35
CA TYR A 117 4.14 -5.51 9.97
C TYR A 117 5.04 -5.65 11.18
N ALA A 118 6.22 -6.24 10.99
CA ALA A 118 7.29 -6.08 11.95
C ALA A 118 7.84 -4.65 11.81
N LEU A 119 7.91 -3.92 12.91
CA LEU A 119 8.51 -2.60 12.92
C LEU A 119 10.03 -2.72 13.08
N ASN A 120 10.75 -1.98 12.26
CA ASN A 120 12.11 -1.58 12.60
C ASN A 120 12.02 -0.18 13.24
N PRO A 121 12.15 -0.06 14.59
CA PRO A 121 11.91 1.20 15.27
C PRO A 121 13.00 2.23 14.96
N GLY A 122 12.77 3.01 13.90
CA GLY A 122 13.52 4.22 13.61
C GLY A 122 13.25 5.32 14.63
N GLU A 123 14.00 6.42 14.54
CA GLU A 123 13.83 7.58 15.43
C GLU A 123 12.40 8.14 15.40
N ALA A 124 11.72 8.05 14.24
CA ALA A 124 10.35 8.50 14.03
C ALA A 124 9.33 7.85 15.01
N LEU A 125 9.54 6.60 15.43
CA LEU A 125 8.65 5.89 16.35
C LEU A 125 8.97 6.13 17.83
N LYS A 126 10.24 6.45 18.17
CA LYS A 126 10.70 6.53 19.55
C LYS A 126 9.93 7.58 20.36
N GLY A 127 9.64 8.74 19.77
CA GLY A 127 8.88 9.81 20.42
C GLY A 127 7.43 9.43 20.72
N PHE A 128 6.77 8.71 19.82
CA PHE A 128 5.38 8.27 20.00
C PHE A 128 5.26 7.11 21.00
N ALA A 129 6.19 6.16 20.95
CA ALA A 129 6.25 5.06 21.90
C ALA A 129 6.47 5.56 23.33
N ALA A 130 7.38 6.53 23.53
CA ALA A 130 7.61 7.16 24.84
C ALA A 130 6.38 7.92 25.36
N ALA A 131 5.55 8.49 24.47
CA ALA A 131 4.31 9.16 24.81
C ALA A 131 3.12 8.21 25.01
N GLY A 132 3.32 6.89 24.92
CA GLY A 132 2.25 5.90 25.05
C GLY A 132 1.22 5.91 23.90
N LYS A 133 1.56 6.53 22.77
CA LYS A 133 0.66 6.63 21.61
C LYS A 133 0.74 5.35 20.77
N ALA A 134 -0.36 4.61 20.73
CA ALA A 134 -0.46 3.37 19.95
C ALA A 134 -1.13 3.56 18.59
N LYS A 135 -2.04 4.53 18.42
CA LYS A 135 -2.79 4.74 17.16
C LYS A 135 -2.05 5.70 16.25
N LEU A 136 -1.33 5.15 15.26
CA LEU A 136 -0.41 5.91 14.42
C LEU A 136 -0.67 5.70 12.94
N THR A 137 -0.44 6.74 12.16
CA THR A 137 -0.27 6.67 10.71
C THR A 137 1.21 6.64 10.43
N LEU A 138 1.66 5.54 9.83
CA LEU A 138 3.07 5.29 9.54
C LEU A 138 3.29 5.38 8.04
N THR A 139 4.32 6.12 7.65
CA THR A 139 4.88 6.06 6.30
C THR A 139 6.23 5.35 6.38
N GLY A 140 6.48 4.45 5.44
CA GLY A 140 7.74 3.74 5.42
C GLY A 140 7.87 2.73 4.28
N ARG A 141 9.09 2.23 4.13
CA ARG A 141 9.40 1.17 3.15
C ARG A 141 9.09 -0.19 3.73
N VAL A 142 8.47 -1.03 2.92
CA VAL A 142 8.18 -2.42 3.22
C VAL A 142 9.22 -3.30 2.55
N THR A 143 9.93 -4.10 3.33
CA THR A 143 10.89 -5.08 2.83
C THR A 143 10.48 -6.51 3.20
N GLU A 144 10.66 -7.43 2.25
CA GLU A 144 10.55 -8.87 2.55
C GLU A 144 11.84 -9.33 3.25
N ALA A 145 11.78 -9.53 4.55
CA ALA A 145 12.90 -10.12 5.27
C ALA A 145 12.87 -11.64 5.07
N LYS A 146 13.81 -12.18 4.29
CA LYS A 146 13.97 -13.63 4.09
C LYS A 146 13.99 -14.36 5.43
N GLY A 147 13.09 -15.31 5.63
CA GLY A 147 12.99 -16.11 6.85
C GLY A 147 12.24 -15.46 8.02
N LYS A 148 11.62 -14.28 7.83
CA LYS A 148 10.71 -13.69 8.84
C LYS A 148 9.24 -13.93 8.50
N PRO A 149 8.36 -14.07 9.52
CA PRO A 149 6.94 -14.35 9.31
C PRO A 149 6.13 -13.12 8.88
N LEU A 150 6.67 -11.91 9.04
CA LEU A 150 6.00 -10.65 8.70
C LEU A 150 6.91 -9.78 7.82
N PRO A 151 6.35 -9.01 6.87
CA PRO A 151 7.11 -7.97 6.18
C PRO A 151 7.58 -6.91 7.19
N VAL A 152 8.76 -6.34 6.94
CA VAL A 152 9.33 -5.30 7.80
C VAL A 152 8.90 -3.95 7.25
N LEU A 153 8.31 -3.11 8.10
CA LEU A 153 8.05 -1.71 7.82
C LEU A 153 9.16 -0.85 8.45
N GLU A 154 10.01 -0.30 7.59
CA GLU A 154 11.03 0.68 7.94
C GLU A 154 10.39 2.07 7.97
N VAL A 155 10.02 2.51 9.17
CA VAL A 155 9.26 3.75 9.36
C VAL A 155 10.15 4.98 9.14
N THR A 156 9.76 5.80 8.17
CA THR A 156 10.40 7.09 7.85
C THR A 156 9.62 8.25 8.46
N GLU A 157 8.31 8.15 8.56
CA GLU A 157 7.45 9.13 9.25
C GLU A 157 6.41 8.44 10.14
N ALA A 158 6.10 9.07 11.27
CA ALA A 158 5.02 8.66 12.15
C ALA A 158 4.19 9.88 12.57
N LYS A 159 2.86 9.74 12.54
CA LYS A 159 1.91 10.77 12.97
C LYS A 159 0.83 10.11 13.82
N GLU A 160 0.25 10.85 14.76
CA GLU A 160 -0.93 10.36 15.47
C GLU A 160 -2.11 10.28 14.51
N THR A 161 -2.86 9.18 14.55
CA THR A 161 -4.06 9.04 13.71
C THR A 161 -5.21 9.79 14.39
N PRO A 162 -5.87 10.75 13.73
CA PRO A 162 -7.07 11.38 14.25
C PRO A 162 -8.14 10.32 14.59
N GLN A 163 -8.87 10.52 15.70
CA GLN A 163 -9.91 9.58 16.15
C GLN A 163 -11.08 9.49 15.16
#